data_AF-A0A7K9XR16-F1
#
_entry.id   AF-A0A7K9XR16-F1
#
_cell.length_a   1.000
_cell.length_b   1.000
_cell.length_c   1.000
_cell.angle_alpha   90.00
_cell.angle_beta   90.00
_cell.angle_gamma   90.00
#
_symmetry.space_group_name_H-M   'P 1'
#
loop_
_entity.id
_entity.type
_entity.pdbx_description
1 polymer ?
#
loop_
_entity_poly.entity_id
_entity_poly.type
_entity_poly.pdbx_seq_one_letter_code
_entity_poly.pdbx_strand_id
1 'polypeptide(L)'
;DYGMSRVVGGTDAQPGAWPWIVSIQNPWRIGTGHVCGGSLISPQWVLTAAHCFLKARYITMWRVVIGATDLTRLGPEVQVRGIKRLLVHERYNNITNRNDIALLELDQPAQCSDYVQLACVPDASLRVSQLTICYVSGWG
;
A
#
# COMPACT_ATOMS: atom_id res chain seq x y z
N ASP A 1 7.93 18.03 23.39
CA ASP A 1 8.12 18.43 21.99
C ASP A 1 8.12 17.24 21.05
N TYR A 2 6.93 16.85 20.58
CA TYR A 2 6.70 15.75 19.64
C TYR A 2 6.42 16.34 18.25
N GLY A 3 7.43 16.36 17.39
CA GLY A 3 7.26 16.69 15.97
C GLY A 3 7.42 15.45 15.11
N MET A 4 6.33 14.72 14.83
CA MET A 4 6.24 13.70 13.76
C MET A 4 4.79 13.50 13.29
N SER A 5 4.15 14.55 12.76
CA SER A 5 3.16 14.37 11.70
C SER A 5 3.82 14.89 10.44
N ARG A 6 4.04 14.01 9.47
CA ARG A 6 4.39 14.46 8.12
C ARG A 6 3.42 13.82 7.15
N VAL A 7 2.28 14.49 7.05
CA VAL A 7 1.71 14.81 5.75
C VAL A 7 2.24 16.21 5.41
N VAL A 8 2.97 16.38 4.30
CA VAL A 8 3.43 17.72 3.89
C VAL A 8 2.23 18.48 3.32
N GLY A 9 1.63 19.38 4.10
CA GLY A 9 0.53 20.24 3.66
C GLY A 9 -0.86 19.58 3.64
N GLY A 10 -1.03 18.41 4.27
CA GLY A 10 -2.34 17.78 4.45
C GLY A 10 -2.76 17.68 5.91
N THR A 11 -3.85 16.96 6.17
CA THR A 11 -4.44 16.79 7.51
C THR A 11 -4.49 15.33 7.90
N ASP A 12 -4.50 15.05 9.21
CA ASP A 12 -4.65 13.70 9.72
C ASP A 12 -5.96 13.06 9.21
N ALA A 13 -5.87 11.82 8.74
CA ALA A 13 -7.02 11.06 8.31
C ALA A 13 -7.75 10.45 9.51
N GLN A 14 -9.08 10.41 9.45
CA GLN A 14 -9.86 9.65 10.43
C GLN A 14 -9.56 8.15 10.30
N PRO A 15 -9.57 7.38 11.39
CA PRO A 15 -9.43 5.94 11.32
C PRO A 15 -10.45 5.32 10.36
N GLY A 16 -9.98 4.47 9.44
CA GLY A 16 -10.82 3.83 8.41
C GLY A 16 -11.26 4.73 7.26
N ALA A 17 -10.84 6.00 7.18
CA ALA A 17 -11.20 6.89 6.06
C ALA A 17 -10.70 6.41 4.69
N TRP A 18 -9.59 5.67 4.67
CA TRP A 18 -8.99 5.10 3.46
C TRP A 18 -8.81 3.58 3.64
N PRO A 19 -9.89 2.80 3.71
CA PRO A 19 -9.85 1.43 4.22
C PRO A 19 -9.12 0.44 3.30
N TRP A 20 -8.77 0.85 2.07
CA TRP A 20 -7.97 0.08 1.13
C TRP A 20 -6.48 0.41 1.18
N ILE A 21 -6.06 1.46 1.87
CA ILE A 21 -4.65 1.84 1.93
C ILE A 21 -3.84 0.77 2.67
N VAL A 22 -2.69 0.41 2.11
CA VAL A 22 -1.77 -0.53 2.77
C VAL A 22 -0.39 0.07 2.94
N SER A 23 0.27 -0.35 4.01
CA SER A 23 1.69 -0.09 4.28
C SER A 23 2.49 -1.34 3.93
N ILE A 24 3.35 -1.25 2.93
CA ILE A 24 4.28 -2.31 2.54
C ILE A 24 5.55 -2.11 3.35
N GLN A 25 5.98 -3.15 4.05
CA GLN A 25 7.10 -3.08 4.98
C GLN A 25 8.14 -4.15 4.69
N ASN A 26 9.42 -3.74 4.75
CA ASN A 26 10.54 -4.66 4.62
C ASN A 26 11.23 -4.91 5.98
N PRO A 27 11.91 -6.05 6.15
CA PRO A 27 12.73 -6.30 7.33
C PRO A 27 13.93 -5.35 7.40
N TRP A 28 14.19 -4.80 8.58
CA TRP A 28 15.39 -4.02 8.90
C TRP A 28 16.25 -4.76 9.93
N ARG A 29 17.42 -4.19 10.29
CA ARG A 29 18.28 -4.77 11.35
C ARG A 29 17.52 -5.00 12.66
N ILE A 30 16.57 -4.11 12.95
CA ILE A 30 15.67 -4.22 14.09
C ILE A 30 14.26 -3.97 13.55
N GLY A 31 13.38 -4.98 13.66
CA GLY A 31 11.97 -4.88 13.25
C GLY A 31 11.77 -4.76 11.73
N THR A 32 10.73 -4.01 11.35
CA THR A 32 10.31 -3.78 9.97
C THR A 32 9.99 -2.31 9.75
N GLY A 33 10.23 -1.77 8.56
CA GLY A 33 9.96 -0.36 8.24
C GLY A 33 9.01 -0.19 7.05
N HIS A 34 8.18 0.85 7.08
CA HIS A 34 7.40 1.28 5.91
C HIS A 34 8.34 1.69 4.78
N VAL A 35 8.09 1.18 3.57
CA VAL A 35 8.86 1.52 2.38
C VAL A 35 8.01 2.05 1.23
N CYS A 36 6.78 1.56 1.09
CA CYS A 36 5.85 1.99 0.05
C CYS A 36 4.40 1.84 0.49
N GLY A 37 3.52 2.61 -0.16
CA GLY A 37 2.08 2.41 -0.10
C GLY A 37 1.58 1.42 -1.15
N GLY A 38 0.33 1.03 -1.01
CA GLY A 38 -0.42 0.30 -2.02
C GLY A 38 -1.93 0.41 -1.76
N SER A 39 -2.71 -0.24 -2.62
CA SER A 39 -4.17 -0.36 -2.47
C SER A 39 -4.59 -1.82 -2.51
N LEU A 40 -5.39 -2.26 -1.54
CA LEU A 40 -6.03 -3.56 -1.55
C LEU A 40 -7.13 -3.56 -2.61
N ILE A 41 -6.95 -4.27 -3.73
CA ILE A 41 -7.90 -4.29 -4.86
C ILE A 41 -8.75 -5.57 -4.91
N SER A 42 -8.35 -6.59 -4.16
CA SER A 42 -9.15 -7.77 -3.86
C SER A 42 -8.68 -8.36 -2.52
N PRO A 43 -9.40 -9.32 -1.91
CA PRO A 43 -9.02 -9.86 -0.61
C PRO A 43 -7.58 -10.37 -0.54
N GLN A 44 -6.99 -10.81 -1.66
CA GLN A 44 -5.64 -11.37 -1.68
C GLN A 44 -4.66 -10.62 -2.60
N TRP A 45 -5.05 -9.46 -3.14
CA TRP A 45 -4.22 -8.72 -4.09
C TRP A 45 -4.09 -7.25 -3.72
N VAL A 46 -2.85 -6.79 -3.63
CA VAL A 46 -2.49 -5.38 -3.47
C VAL A 46 -1.88 -4.85 -4.76
N LEU A 47 -2.39 -3.71 -5.22
CA LEU A 47 -1.81 -2.91 -6.28
C LEU A 47 -0.80 -1.91 -5.71
N THR A 48 0.37 -1.80 -6.34
CA THR A 48 1.44 -0.89 -5.92
C THR A 48 2.35 -0.55 -7.11
N ALA A 49 3.42 0.20 -6.86
CA ALA A 49 4.41 0.58 -7.86
C ALA A 49 5.52 -0.48 -7.97
N ALA A 50 6.05 -0.67 -9.18
CA ALA A 50 7.15 -1.59 -9.43
C ALA A 50 8.48 -1.07 -8.84
N HIS A 51 8.68 0.26 -8.85
CA HIS A 51 9.93 0.86 -8.38
C HIS A 51 10.22 0.57 -6.91
N CYS A 52 9.20 0.31 -6.10
CA CYS A 52 9.30 -0.11 -4.70
C CYS A 52 10.20 -1.34 -4.50
N PHE A 53 10.34 -2.17 -5.53
CA PHE A 53 10.98 -3.49 -5.43
C PHE A 53 12.31 -3.61 -6.17
N LEU A 54 12.87 -2.52 -6.71
CA LEU A 54 14.13 -2.55 -7.49
C LEU A 54 15.31 -3.18 -6.73
N LYS A 55 15.35 -3.03 -5.41
CA LYS A 55 16.38 -3.58 -4.52
C LYS A 55 15.82 -4.63 -3.55
N ALA A 56 14.58 -5.08 -3.78
CA ALA A 56 13.95 -6.04 -2.89
C ALA A 56 14.68 -7.38 -2.96
N ARG A 57 14.93 -7.95 -1.78
CA ARG A 57 15.43 -9.31 -1.60
C ARG A 57 14.50 -10.02 -0.64
N TYR A 58 14.33 -11.33 -0.83
CA TYR A 58 13.51 -12.18 0.03
C TYR A 58 12.11 -11.61 0.26
N ILE A 59 11.35 -11.41 -0.81
CA ILE A 59 10.01 -10.77 -0.74
C ILE A 59 9.06 -11.48 0.24
N THR A 60 9.24 -12.78 0.45
CA THR A 60 8.47 -13.57 1.41
C THR A 60 8.71 -13.19 2.87
N MET A 61 9.77 -12.44 3.17
CA MET A 61 10.02 -11.86 4.50
C MET A 61 9.38 -10.48 4.67
N TRP A 62 8.88 -9.88 3.60
CA TRP A 62 8.18 -8.60 3.67
C TRP A 62 6.74 -8.82 4.10
N ARG A 63 6.12 -7.74 4.59
CA ARG A 63 4.74 -7.78 5.07
C ARG A 63 3.93 -6.61 4.56
N VAL A 64 2.63 -6.82 4.49
CA VAL A 64 1.62 -5.81 4.20
C VAL A 64 0.83 -5.58 5.48
N VAL A 65 0.70 -4.32 5.87
CA VAL A 65 -0.11 -3.87 7.02
C VAL A 65 -1.32 -3.12 6.48
N ILE A 66 -2.52 -3.56 6.87
CA ILE A 66 -3.81 -3.11 6.35
C ILE A 66 -4.69 -2.64 7.52
N GLY A 67 -5.42 -1.54 7.33
CA GLY A 67 -6.33 -0.98 8.34
C GLY A 67 -5.66 -0.13 9.44
N ALA A 68 -4.34 0.07 9.36
CA ALA A 68 -3.63 0.93 10.30
C ALA A 68 -3.96 2.42 10.04
N THR A 69 -4.02 3.20 11.11
CA THR A 69 -3.99 4.67 11.03
C THR A 69 -2.63 5.20 11.48
N ASP A 70 -2.08 4.64 12.56
CA ASP A 70 -0.74 4.92 13.07
C ASP A 70 0.15 3.67 12.93
N LEU A 71 1.25 3.78 12.18
CA LEU A 71 2.19 2.67 11.98
C LEU A 71 3.14 2.45 13.17
N THR A 72 3.25 3.42 14.09
CA THR A 72 4.06 3.30 15.31
C THR A 72 3.34 2.49 16.39
N ARG A 73 2.00 2.45 16.34
CA ARG A 73 1.15 1.72 17.28
C ARG A 73 -0.04 1.09 16.55
N LEU A 74 0.11 -0.19 16.19
CA LEU A 74 -0.94 -0.95 15.52
C LEU A 74 -2.10 -1.26 16.49
N GLY A 75 -3.32 -0.92 16.09
CA GLY A 75 -4.55 -1.24 16.82
C GLY A 75 -5.09 -2.64 16.52
N PRO A 76 -6.15 -3.08 17.24
CA PRO A 76 -6.77 -4.39 17.05
C PRO A 76 -7.44 -4.57 15.67
N GLU A 77 -7.77 -3.48 14.98
CA GLU A 77 -8.34 -3.48 13.63
C GLU A 77 -7.34 -3.90 12.54
N VAL A 78 -6.04 -3.84 12.86
CA VAL A 78 -4.97 -4.02 11.89
C VAL A 78 -4.81 -5.48 11.51
N GLN A 79 -4.70 -5.72 10.20
CA GLN A 79 -4.34 -7.01 9.65
C GLN A 79 -2.93 -6.96 9.06
N VAL A 80 -2.08 -7.90 9.49
CA VAL A 80 -0.76 -8.12 8.91
C VAL A 80 -0.82 -9.37 8.02
N ARG A 81 -0.28 -9.27 6.82
CA ARG A 81 -0.18 -10.37 5.85
C ARG A 81 1.24 -10.48 5.31
N GLY A 82 1.70 -11.71 5.12
CA GLY A 82 2.92 -11.97 4.37
C GLY A 82 2.69 -11.79 2.87
N ILE A 83 3.79 -11.69 2.12
CA ILE A 83 3.74 -11.66 0.66
C ILE A 83 4.09 -13.04 0.12
N LYS A 84 3.15 -13.66 -0.58
CA LYS A 84 3.37 -14.95 -1.26
C LYS A 84 4.11 -14.76 -2.58
N ARG A 85 3.72 -13.76 -3.36
CA ARG A 85 4.28 -13.50 -4.70
C ARG A 85 4.26 -12.01 -5.04
N LEU A 86 5.33 -11.55 -5.70
CA LEU A 86 5.40 -10.24 -6.35
C LEU A 86 5.34 -10.45 -7.87
N LEU A 87 4.45 -9.70 -8.52
CA LEU A 87 4.31 -9.64 -9.97
C LEU A 87 4.61 -8.22 -10.43
N VAL A 88 5.82 -8.00 -10.93
CA VAL A 88 6.19 -6.74 -11.59
C VAL A 88 5.67 -6.77 -13.02
N HIS A 89 5.12 -5.66 -13.49
CA HIS A 89 4.68 -5.55 -14.88
C HIS A 89 5.84 -5.87 -15.84
N GLU A 90 5.63 -6.79 -16.78
CA GLU A 90 6.69 -7.35 -17.65
C GLU A 90 7.43 -6.29 -18.48
N ARG A 91 6.74 -5.17 -18.76
CA ARG A 91 7.29 -4.02 -19.51
C ARG A 91 7.72 -2.85 -18.62
N TYR A 92 7.87 -3.05 -17.31
CA TYR A 92 8.39 -2.02 -16.43
C TYR A 92 9.82 -1.64 -16.83
N ASN A 93 10.08 -0.33 -16.96
CA ASN A 93 11.38 0.21 -17.30
C ASN A 93 11.84 1.17 -16.20
N ASN A 94 12.89 0.78 -15.46
CA ASN A 94 13.40 1.53 -14.31
C ASN A 94 14.17 2.82 -14.67
N ILE A 95 14.51 3.03 -15.94
CA ILE A 95 15.17 4.26 -16.41
C ILE A 95 14.12 5.34 -16.71
N THR A 96 12.99 4.93 -17.30
CA THR A 96 11.92 5.84 -17.76
C THR A 96 10.70 5.87 -16.85
N ASN A 97 10.62 4.98 -15.85
CA ASN A 97 9.45 4.71 -15.01
C ASN A 97 8.18 4.33 -15.80
N ARG A 98 8.32 3.89 -17.05
CA ARG A 98 7.17 3.38 -17.83
C ARG A 98 6.68 2.07 -17.25
N ASN A 99 5.35 1.92 -17.17
CA ASN A 99 4.66 0.77 -16.59
C ASN A 99 5.09 0.48 -15.14
N ASP A 100 5.22 1.53 -14.33
CA ASP A 100 5.57 1.44 -12.92
C ASP A 100 4.39 0.92 -12.08
N ILE A 101 4.09 -0.36 -12.26
CA ILE A 101 2.96 -1.05 -11.63
C ILE A 101 3.37 -2.48 -11.27
N ALA A 102 2.95 -2.92 -10.09
CA ALA A 102 3.15 -4.27 -9.60
C ALA A 102 1.96 -4.74 -8.77
N LEU A 103 1.81 -6.06 -8.69
CA LEU A 103 0.84 -6.73 -7.83
C LEU A 103 1.56 -7.57 -6.78
N LEU A 104 1.07 -7.50 -5.55
CA LEU A 104 1.44 -8.41 -4.47
C LEU A 104 0.29 -9.39 -4.21
N GLU A 105 0.58 -10.67 -4.28
CA GLU A 105 -0.29 -11.74 -3.81
C GLU A 105 -0.02 -11.95 -2.32
N LEU A 106 -1.04 -11.76 -1.49
CA LEU A 106 -0.97 -12.00 -0.05
C LEU A 106 -0.90 -13.50 0.23
N ASP A 107 -0.25 -13.89 1.32
CA ASP A 107 -0.19 -15.28 1.80
C ASP A 107 -1.54 -15.82 2.26
N GLN A 108 -2.38 -14.94 2.81
CA GLN A 108 -3.75 -15.20 3.19
C GLN A 108 -4.64 -14.01 2.82
N PRO A 109 -5.94 -14.23 2.52
CA PRO A 109 -6.84 -13.14 2.24
C PRO A 109 -7.01 -12.20 3.46
N ALA A 110 -7.14 -10.91 3.18
CA ALA A 110 -7.61 -9.90 4.11
C ALA A 110 -9.12 -10.07 4.33
N GLN A 111 -9.56 -9.87 5.57
CA GLN A 111 -10.98 -9.90 5.94
C GLN A 111 -11.51 -8.48 5.93
N CYS A 112 -12.67 -8.24 5.32
CA CYS A 112 -13.23 -6.89 5.27
C CYS A 112 -13.80 -6.48 6.64
N SER A 113 -13.68 -5.19 6.95
CA SER A 113 -14.20 -4.54 8.16
C SER A 113 -14.41 -3.04 7.89
N ASP A 114 -14.79 -2.28 8.93
CA ASP A 114 -14.87 -0.82 8.83
C ASP A 114 -13.52 -0.15 8.54
N TYR A 115 -12.40 -0.85 8.77
CA TYR A 115 -11.04 -0.36 8.57
C TYR A 115 -10.32 -1.01 7.38
N VAL A 116 -10.88 -2.10 6.84
CA VAL A 116 -10.29 -2.88 5.76
C VAL A 116 -11.34 -3.12 4.67
N GLN A 117 -11.19 -2.47 3.53
CA GLN A 117 -12.08 -2.64 2.38
C GLN A 117 -11.29 -2.62 1.07
N LEU A 118 -11.94 -3.02 -0.01
CA LEU A 118 -11.33 -3.07 -1.33
C LEU A 118 -11.48 -1.74 -2.04
N ALA A 119 -10.41 -1.28 -2.71
CA ALA A 119 -10.48 -0.21 -3.68
C ALA A 119 -11.13 -0.72 -4.97
N CYS A 120 -11.93 0.13 -5.61
CA CYS A 120 -12.39 -0.14 -6.98
C CYS A 120 -11.23 0.03 -7.97
N VAL A 121 -11.15 -0.88 -8.94
CA VAL A 121 -10.27 -0.73 -10.11
C VAL A 121 -11.11 -0.15 -11.25
N PRO A 122 -10.68 0.94 -11.90
CA PRO A 122 -11.45 1.55 -12.97
C PRO A 122 -11.49 0.66 -14.21
N ASP A 123 -12.55 0.80 -15.00
CA ASP A 123 -12.61 0.22 -16.34
C ASP A 123 -11.61 0.94 -17.28
N ALA A 124 -11.12 0.23 -18.30
CA ALA A 124 -10.17 0.75 -19.28
C ALA A 124 -10.70 1.96 -20.08
N SER A 125 -12.02 2.14 -20.13
CA SER A 125 -12.67 3.29 -20.77
C SER A 125 -12.65 4.58 -19.94
N LEU A 126 -12.30 4.51 -18.64
CA LEU A 126 -12.30 5.68 -17.76
C LEU A 126 -11.24 6.70 -18.18
N ARG A 127 -11.68 7.93 -18.44
CA ARG A 127 -10.80 9.07 -18.70
C ARG A 127 -10.54 9.82 -17.41
N VAL A 128 -9.40 9.57 -16.77
CA VAL A 128 -8.99 10.23 -15.52
C VAL A 128 -9.02 11.77 -15.63
N SER A 129 -8.73 12.33 -16.81
CA SER A 129 -8.80 13.78 -17.06
C SER A 129 -10.20 14.39 -16.91
N GLN A 130 -11.25 13.57 -16.86
CA GLN A 130 -12.63 14.00 -16.61
C GLN A 130 -12.99 13.96 -15.12
N LEU A 131 -12.11 13.45 -14.26
CA LEU A 131 -12.25 13.51 -12.81
C LEU A 131 -11.67 14.84 -12.31
N THR A 132 -12.43 15.55 -11.48
CA THR A 132 -12.07 16.90 -11.02
C THR A 132 -11.48 16.93 -9.62
N ILE A 133 -11.65 15.88 -8.82
CA ILE A 133 -11.16 15.80 -7.44
C ILE A 133 -10.55 14.42 -7.20
N CYS A 134 -9.28 14.41 -6.76
CA CYS A 134 -8.55 13.22 -6.37
C CYS A 134 -7.98 13.42 -4.96
N TYR A 135 -7.79 12.33 -4.24
CA TYR A 135 -7.21 12.32 -2.90
C TYR A 135 -5.89 11.56 -2.88
N VAL A 136 -4.98 11.98 -2.00
CA VAL A 136 -3.72 11.29 -1.73
C VAL A 136 -3.64 11.04 -0.23
N SER A 137 -3.31 9.81 0.15
CA SER A 137 -3.23 9.35 1.53
C SER A 137 -1.97 8.50 1.72
N GLY A 138 -1.30 8.61 2.86
CA GLY A 138 -0.08 7.86 3.16
C GLY A 138 0.55 8.25 4.50
N TRP A 139 1.74 7.71 4.78
CA TRP A 139 2.52 7.92 6.00
C TRP A 139 3.88 8.60 5.72
N GLY A 140 3.95 9.45 4.70
CA GLY A 140 5.17 10.14 4.25
C GLY A 140 4.89 11.49 3.63
#